data_AF-A0A143QHU3-F1
#
_entry.id   AF-A0A143QHU3-F1
#
_cell.length_a   1.000
_cell.length_b   1.000
_cell.length_c   1.000
_cell.angle_alpha   90.00
_cell.angle_beta   90.00
_cell.angle_gamma   90.00
#
_symmetry.space_group_name_H-M   'P 1'
#
loop_
_entity.id
_entity.type
_entity.pdbx_description
1 polymer ?
#
loop_
_entity_poly.entity_id
_entity_poly.type
_entity_poly.pdbx_seq_one_letter_code
_entity_poly.pdbx_strand_id
1 'polypeptide(L)'
;MTTERTKPSPAQFLGYSFGRVLPPSMQDWVRNDLVGNGAQVRYLARFTVPVIPLLLLFLLIPGPLWMSLAMMALLFIPLVYFAIALMNVYRRHRLLIHGLDPQLINAKAQSRVDRTRDDYERRHGRG
;
A
#
# COMPACT_ATOMS: atom_id res chain seq x y z
N MET A 1 -23.29 27.07 6.77
CA MET A 1 -21.95 26.55 6.49
C MET A 1 -21.97 25.04 6.71
N THR A 2 -22.06 24.24 5.65
CA THR A 2 -21.93 22.78 5.76
C THR A 2 -20.46 22.46 5.98
N THR A 3 -20.09 21.97 7.17
CA THR A 3 -18.74 21.48 7.45
C THR A 3 -18.43 20.37 6.45
N GLU A 4 -17.59 20.65 5.46
CA GLU A 4 -17.22 19.63 4.48
C GLU A 4 -16.50 18.48 5.19
N ARG A 5 -16.98 17.26 4.94
CA ARG A 5 -16.46 16.07 5.60
C ARG A 5 -15.10 15.71 5.00
N THR A 6 -14.06 15.76 5.84
CA THR A 6 -12.66 15.48 5.45
C THR A 6 -12.25 14.00 5.57
N LYS A 7 -13.15 13.12 6.02
CA LYS A 7 -12.92 11.66 6.12
C LYS A 7 -13.93 10.87 5.28
N PRO A 8 -13.49 9.83 4.55
CA PRO A 8 -14.40 9.01 3.75
C PRO A 8 -15.36 8.21 4.63
N SER A 9 -16.61 8.09 4.17
CA SER A 9 -17.56 7.13 4.73
C SER A 9 -17.15 5.68 4.39
N PRO A 10 -17.67 4.65 5.09
CA PRO A 10 -17.34 3.25 4.80
C PRO A 10 -17.60 2.85 3.34
N ALA A 11 -18.70 3.29 2.74
CA ALA A 11 -19.03 3.03 1.33
C ALA A 11 -18.05 3.72 0.37
N GLN A 12 -17.66 4.97 0.67
CA GLN A 12 -16.65 5.70 -0.10
C GLN A 12 -15.27 5.08 0.06
N PHE A 13 -14.93 4.55 1.24
CA PHE A 13 -13.70 3.83 1.49
C PHE A 13 -13.63 2.50 0.74
N LEU A 14 -14.74 1.75 0.68
CA LEU A 14 -14.85 0.57 -0.17
C LEU A 14 -14.66 0.95 -1.64
N GLY A 15 -15.46 1.90 -2.15
CA GLY A 15 -15.33 2.37 -3.53
C GLY A 15 -13.90 2.82 -3.85
N TYR A 16 -13.27 3.57 -2.96
CA TYR A 16 -11.87 3.98 -3.08
C TYR A 16 -10.90 2.80 -3.13
N SER A 17 -11.13 1.77 -2.30
CA SER A 17 -10.32 0.55 -2.31
C SER A 17 -10.46 -0.22 -3.64
N PHE A 18 -11.60 -0.11 -4.32
CA PHE A 18 -11.86 -0.62 -5.67
C PHE A 18 -11.49 0.35 -6.80
N GLY A 19 -10.80 1.46 -6.51
CA GLY A 19 -10.29 2.39 -7.52
C GLY A 19 -11.19 3.60 -7.82
N ARG A 20 -12.26 3.81 -7.07
CA ARG A 20 -13.10 5.02 -7.20
C ARG A 20 -12.37 6.25 -6.67
N VAL A 21 -12.45 7.35 -7.40
CA VAL A 21 -11.86 8.63 -6.99
C VAL A 21 -12.71 9.26 -5.88
N LEU A 22 -12.06 9.76 -4.83
CA LEU A 22 -12.70 10.49 -3.74
C LEU A 22 -12.85 11.99 -4.09
N PRO A 23 -13.85 12.69 -3.53
CA PRO A 23 -14.05 14.12 -3.77
C PRO A 23 -12.85 14.98 -3.36
N PRO A 24 -12.68 16.19 -3.93
CA PRO A 24 -11.56 17.10 -3.63
C PRO A 24 -11.38 17.40 -2.14
N SER A 25 -12.48 17.49 -1.38
CA SER A 25 -12.48 17.75 0.07
C SER A 25 -11.79 16.66 0.92
N MET A 26 -11.50 15.50 0.34
CA MET A 26 -10.83 14.37 0.98
C MET A 26 -9.41 14.11 0.42
N GLN A 27 -8.87 15.02 -0.41
CA GLN A 27 -7.53 14.91 -1.02
C GLN A 27 -6.42 14.77 0.03
N ASP A 28 -6.51 15.49 1.16
CA ASP A 28 -5.52 15.39 2.24
C ASP A 28 -5.52 14.01 2.91
N TRP A 29 -6.70 13.42 3.09
CA TRP A 29 -6.83 12.05 3.58
C TRP A 29 -6.21 11.05 2.60
N VAL A 30 -6.48 11.23 1.30
CA VAL A 30 -5.91 10.39 0.23
C VAL A 30 -4.39 10.52 0.19
N ARG A 31 -3.84 11.74 0.34
CA ARG A 31 -2.41 12.00 0.42
C ARG A 31 -1.77 11.28 1.60
N ASN A 32 -2.40 11.31 2.78
CA ASN A 32 -1.91 10.59 3.95
C ASN A 32 -2.09 9.06 3.83
N ASP A 33 -3.10 8.57 3.10
CA ASP A 33 -3.22 7.13 2.79
C ASP A 33 -2.13 6.67 1.83
N LEU A 34 -1.88 7.46 0.80
CA LEU A 34 -0.91 7.17 -0.26
C LEU A 34 0.53 7.34 0.19
N VAL A 35 0.86 8.34 0.99
CA VAL A 35 2.25 8.74 1.31
C VAL A 35 2.59 8.57 2.80
N GLY A 36 1.58 8.36 3.64
CA GLY A 36 1.74 8.19 5.08
C GLY A 36 2.54 6.94 5.48
N ASN A 37 2.88 6.86 6.77
CA ASN A 37 3.53 5.67 7.30
C ASN A 37 2.55 4.47 7.17
N GLY A 38 3.02 3.32 6.68
CA GLY A 38 2.16 2.14 6.47
C GLY A 38 1.30 2.14 5.20
N ALA A 39 1.53 3.05 4.24
CA ALA A 39 0.87 2.98 2.93
C ALA A 39 1.15 1.64 2.20
N GLN A 40 2.38 1.12 2.33
CA GLN A 40 2.77 -0.17 1.76
C GLN A 40 2.03 -1.34 2.43
N VAL A 41 1.87 -1.29 3.76
CA VAL A 41 1.14 -2.31 4.53
C VAL A 41 -0.33 -2.34 4.14
N ARG A 42 -0.97 -1.16 4.00
CA ARG A 42 -2.37 -1.05 3.57
C ARG A 42 -2.57 -1.52 2.13
N TYR A 43 -1.62 -1.24 1.24
CA TYR A 43 -1.65 -1.78 -0.12
C TYR A 43 -1.58 -3.31 -0.08
N LEU A 44 -0.58 -3.87 0.61
CA LEU A 44 -0.41 -5.32 0.68
C LEU A 44 -1.65 -6.00 1.30
N ALA A 45 -2.17 -5.46 2.41
CA ALA A 45 -3.38 -5.95 3.07
C ALA A 45 -4.61 -5.94 2.15
N ARG A 46 -4.78 -4.93 1.28
CA ARG A 46 -5.89 -4.89 0.31
C ARG A 46 -5.85 -6.07 -0.67
N PHE A 47 -4.67 -6.59 -1.01
CA PHE A 47 -4.52 -7.76 -1.89
C PHE A 47 -4.54 -9.08 -1.12
N THR A 48 -3.93 -9.15 0.07
CA THR A 48 -3.84 -10.41 0.83
C THR A 48 -5.09 -10.72 1.65
N VAL A 49 -5.76 -9.73 2.25
CA VAL A 49 -6.93 -9.96 3.12
C VAL A 49 -8.08 -10.68 2.41
N PRO A 50 -8.50 -10.29 1.18
CA PRO A 50 -9.58 -11.00 0.48
C PRO A 50 -9.23 -12.45 0.12
N VAL A 51 -7.93 -12.77 -0.01
CA VAL A 51 -7.45 -14.09 -0.40
C VAL A 51 -7.36 -15.04 0.81
N ILE A 52 -7.25 -14.52 2.04
CA ILE A 52 -7.13 -15.36 3.24
C ILE A 52 -8.29 -16.36 3.39
N PRO A 53 -9.58 -15.98 3.28
CA PRO A 53 -10.68 -16.95 3.37
C PRO A 53 -10.57 -18.08 2.34
N LEU A 54 -10.13 -17.76 1.12
CA LEU A 54 -9.90 -18.76 0.06
C LEU A 54 -8.75 -19.71 0.44
N LEU A 55 -7.67 -19.19 1.02
CA LEU A 55 -6.56 -20.02 1.48
C LEU A 55 -6.96 -20.91 2.66
N LEU A 56 -7.77 -20.40 3.58
CA LEU A 56 -8.28 -21.17 4.72
C LEU A 56 -9.16 -22.36 4.27
N LEU A 57 -9.77 -22.28 3.08
CA LEU A 57 -10.53 -23.40 2.52
C LEU A 57 -9.66 -24.65 2.30
N PHE A 58 -8.36 -24.49 2.01
CA PHE A 58 -7.44 -25.62 1.85
C PHE A 58 -7.22 -26.41 3.15
N LEU A 59 -7.50 -25.81 4.32
CA LEU A 59 -7.44 -26.52 5.62
C LEU A 59 -8.63 -27.48 5.81
N LEU A 60 -9.71 -27.33 5.04
CA LEU A 60 -10.85 -28.26 5.06
C LEU A 60 -10.59 -29.52 4.22
N ILE A 61 -9.54 -29.52 3.40
CA ILE A 61 -9.17 -30.68 2.59
C ILE A 61 -8.60 -31.76 3.52
N PRO A 62 -9.16 -32.97 3.53
CA PRO A 62 -8.65 -34.04 4.38
C PRO A 62 -7.23 -34.42 3.94
N GLY A 63 -6.26 -34.21 4.83
CA GLY A 63 -4.85 -34.53 4.56
C GLY A 63 -3.90 -33.99 5.63
N PRO A 64 -2.59 -34.25 5.48
CA PRO A 64 -1.57 -33.69 6.35
C PRO A 64 -1.53 -32.17 6.27
N LEU A 65 -1.43 -31.48 7.41
CA LEU A 65 -1.43 -30.01 7.46
C LEU A 65 -0.35 -29.35 6.59
N TRP A 66 0.83 -29.99 6.45
CA TRP A 66 1.91 -29.46 5.61
C TRP A 66 1.52 -29.37 4.13
N MET A 67 0.61 -30.23 3.65
CA MET A 67 0.17 -30.25 2.27
C MET A 67 -0.73 -29.04 1.98
N SER A 68 -1.72 -28.78 2.84
CA SER A 68 -2.55 -27.57 2.75
C SER A 68 -1.71 -26.30 2.85
N LEU A 69 -0.73 -26.25 3.77
CA LEU A 69 0.20 -25.12 3.87
C LEU A 69 1.05 -24.94 2.60
N ALA A 70 1.52 -26.03 1.99
CA ALA A 70 2.27 -25.97 0.73
C ALA A 70 1.41 -25.45 -0.42
N MET A 71 0.16 -25.88 -0.54
CA MET A 71 -0.80 -25.38 -1.54
C MET A 71 -1.11 -23.90 -1.31
N MET A 72 -1.32 -23.50 -0.06
CA MET A 72 -1.53 -22.09 0.30
C MET A 72 -0.30 -21.25 -0.06
N ALA A 73 0.90 -21.71 0.27
CA ALA A 73 2.15 -21.03 -0.05
C ALA A 73 2.37 -20.89 -1.56
N LEU A 74 2.07 -21.94 -2.33
CA LEU A 74 2.19 -21.94 -3.79
C LEU A 74 1.35 -20.84 -4.45
N LEU A 75 0.17 -20.53 -3.91
CA LEU A 75 -0.68 -19.43 -4.38
C LEU A 75 -0.29 -18.08 -3.77
N PHE A 76 0.06 -18.06 -2.48
CA PHE A 76 0.29 -16.83 -1.73
C PHE A 76 1.61 -16.14 -2.08
N ILE A 77 2.70 -16.91 -2.27
CA ILE A 77 4.02 -16.36 -2.61
C ILE A 77 3.99 -15.55 -3.91
N PRO A 78 3.53 -16.07 -5.06
CA PRO A 78 3.50 -15.30 -6.30
C PRO A 78 2.56 -14.09 -6.18
N LEU A 79 1.41 -14.22 -5.50
CA LEU A 79 0.51 -13.10 -5.25
C LEU A 79 1.23 -11.95 -4.52
N VAL A 80 1.92 -12.25 -3.43
CA VAL A 80 2.67 -11.25 -2.65
C VAL A 80 3.81 -10.66 -3.47
N TYR A 81 4.53 -11.49 -4.22
CA TYR A 81 5.60 -11.05 -5.12
C TYR A 81 5.08 -10.04 -6.16
N PHE A 82 4.01 -10.38 -6.89
CA PHE A 82 3.41 -9.49 -7.87
C PHE A 82 2.83 -8.23 -7.23
N ALA A 83 2.18 -8.34 -6.06
CA ALA A 83 1.69 -7.18 -5.33
C ALA A 83 2.84 -6.21 -5.01
N ILE A 84 3.96 -6.71 -4.48
CA ILE A 84 5.14 -5.88 -4.19
C ILE A 84 5.71 -5.26 -5.47
N ALA A 85 5.85 -6.04 -6.54
CA ALA A 85 6.38 -5.58 -7.81
C ALA A 85 5.52 -4.49 -8.46
N LEU A 86 4.19 -4.65 -8.46
CA LEU A 86 3.25 -3.70 -9.07
C LEU A 86 2.90 -2.52 -8.16
N MET A 87 3.27 -2.56 -6.87
CA MET A 87 2.92 -1.52 -5.89
C MET A 87 3.34 -0.12 -6.33
N ASN A 88 4.55 0.03 -6.89
CA ASN A 88 5.05 1.32 -7.37
C ASN A 88 4.27 1.80 -8.60
N VAL A 89 3.97 0.91 -9.54
CA VAL A 89 3.19 1.22 -10.76
C VAL A 89 1.78 1.68 -10.37
N TYR A 90 1.11 0.94 -9.49
CA TYR A 90 -0.24 1.26 -9.03
C TYR A 90 -0.30 2.59 -8.27
N ARG A 91 0.64 2.83 -7.34
CA ARG A 91 0.68 4.09 -6.58
C ARG A 91 0.95 5.28 -7.51
N ARG A 92 1.83 5.14 -8.49
CA ARG A 92 2.12 6.19 -9.49
C ARG A 92 0.87 6.51 -10.32
N HIS A 93 0.18 5.48 -10.80
CA HIS A 93 -1.07 5.64 -11.54
C HIS A 93 -2.16 6.31 -10.70
N ARG A 94 -2.32 5.94 -9.42
CA ARG A 94 -3.30 6.60 -8.55
C ARG A 94 -2.97 8.07 -8.30
N LEU A 95 -1.71 8.43 -8.08
CA LEU A 95 -1.32 9.83 -7.91
C LEU A 95 -1.68 10.65 -9.15
N LEU A 96 -1.42 10.12 -10.34
CA LEU A 96 -1.80 10.74 -11.61
C LEU A 96 -3.32 10.96 -11.72
N ILE A 97 -4.15 9.95 -11.41
CA ILE A 97 -5.62 10.12 -11.43
C ILE A 97 -6.09 11.20 -10.44
N HIS A 98 -5.39 11.33 -9.30
CA HIS A 98 -5.72 12.33 -8.29
C HIS A 98 -5.11 13.71 -8.54
N GLY A 99 -4.38 13.91 -9.65
CA GLY A 99 -3.71 15.17 -9.97
C GLY A 99 -2.50 15.49 -9.07
N LEU A 100 -1.97 14.48 -8.37
CA LEU A 100 -0.82 14.60 -7.48
C LEU A 100 0.47 14.22 -8.22
N ASP A 101 1.57 14.88 -7.87
CA ASP A 101 2.87 14.63 -8.50
C ASP A 101 3.33 13.17 -8.26
N PRO A 102 3.52 12.36 -9.33
CA PRO A 102 4.02 10.99 -9.22
C PRO A 102 5.42 10.89 -8.57
N GLN A 103 6.23 11.96 -8.55
CA GLN A 103 7.53 11.97 -7.89
C GLN A 103 7.44 11.93 -6.35
N LEU A 104 6.26 12.18 -5.77
CA LEU A 104 6.04 12.10 -4.32
C LEU A 104 6.31 10.70 -3.73
N ILE A 105 6.25 9.63 -4.55
CA ILE A 105 6.62 8.27 -4.12
C ILE A 105 8.11 8.20 -3.80
N ASN A 106 8.93 8.86 -4.61
CA ASN A 106 10.38 8.88 -4.48
C ASN A 106 10.83 9.90 -3.44
N ALA A 107 10.12 11.02 -3.25
CA ALA A 107 10.50 12.07 -2.31
C ALA A 107 10.73 11.55 -0.87
N LYS A 108 9.94 10.56 -0.42
CA LYS A 108 10.12 9.96 0.92
C LYS A 108 11.32 9.01 0.98
N ALA A 109 11.60 8.26 -0.09
CA ALA A 109 12.78 7.41 -0.20
C ALA A 109 14.05 8.26 -0.31
N GLN A 110 14.00 9.31 -1.14
CA GLN A 110 15.04 10.31 -1.33
C GLN A 110 15.36 11.01 -0.02
N SER A 111 14.36 11.52 0.71
CA SER A 111 14.58 12.17 2.02
C SER A 111 15.21 11.25 3.08
N ARG A 112 15.04 9.92 2.96
CA ARG A 112 15.72 8.97 3.85
C ARG A 112 17.18 8.79 3.43
N VAL A 113 17.44 8.68 2.13
CA VAL A 113 18.80 8.62 1.58
C VAL A 113 19.57 9.90 1.92
N ASP A 114 18.94 11.06 1.73
CA ASP A 114 19.51 12.37 2.04
C ASP A 114 19.80 12.51 3.54
N ARG A 115 18.90 12.07 4.43
CA ARG A 115 19.18 12.06 5.88
C ARG A 115 20.33 11.14 6.26
N THR A 116 20.42 9.97 5.63
CA THR A 116 21.54 9.06 5.86
C THR A 116 22.83 9.70 5.35
N ARG A 117 22.80 10.36 4.19
CA ARG A 117 23.94 11.10 3.63
C ARG A 117 24.36 12.26 4.53
N ASP A 118 23.42 13.08 5.03
CA ASP A 118 23.70 14.16 5.97
C ASP A 118 24.31 13.63 7.28
N ASP A 119 23.86 12.49 7.79
CA ASP A 119 24.43 11.86 8.99
C ASP A 119 25.83 11.29 8.72
N TYR A 120 26.08 10.73 7.53
CA TYR A 120 27.42 10.34 7.09
C TYR A 120 28.34 11.55 6.92
N GLU A 121 27.87 12.65 6.30
CA GLU A 121 28.63 13.89 6.13
C GLU A 121 28.92 14.57 7.48
N ARG A 122 27.99 14.50 8.46
CA ARG A 122 28.25 14.98 9.83
C ARG A 122 29.25 14.14 10.61
N ARG A 123 29.26 12.82 10.40
CA ARG A 123 30.16 11.89 11.12
C ARG A 123 31.54 11.73 10.48
N HIS A 124 31.63 11.92 9.16
CA HIS A 124 32.84 11.65 8.38
C HIS A 124 33.28 12.81 7.48
N GLY A 125 32.57 13.94 7.49
CA GLY A 125 33.02 15.20 6.91
C GLY A 125 34.21 15.75 7.71
N ARG A 126 35.40 15.28 7.33
CA ARG A 126 36.67 15.89 7.69
C ARG A 126 36.70 17.32 7.12
N GLY A 127 37.16 18.26 7.94
CA GLY A 127 37.49 19.62 7.51
C GLY A 127 38.63 19.67 6.50
#